data_AF-A0A392U1B6-F1
#
_entry.id   AF-A0A392U1B6-F1
#
_cell.length_a   1.000
_cell.length_b   1.000
_cell.length_c   1.000
_cell.angle_alpha   90.00
_cell.angle_beta   90.00
_cell.angle_gamma   90.00
#
_symmetry.space_group_name_H-M   'P 1'
#
loop_
_entity.id
_entity.type
_entity.pdbx_description
1 polymer ?
#
loop_
_entity_poly.entity_id
_entity_poly.type
_entity_poly.pdbx_seq_one_letter_code
_entity_poly.pdbx_strand_id
1 'polypeptide(L)' 'MAPFDALYGRRCRTPLCWFETGGSVMLGPEIVQQTTEKIKMIREKMRASQSRQKSY' A
#
# COMPACT_ATOMS: atom_id res chain seq x y z
N MET A 1 -6.00 -4.84 -34.00
CA MET A 1 -6.49 -4.83 -32.61
C MET A 1 -5.97 -6.11 -31.96
N ALA A 2 -5.08 -6.01 -30.96
CA ALA A 2 -4.56 -7.21 -30.30
C ALA A 2 -5.68 -7.89 -29.48
N PRO A 3 -5.66 -9.22 -29.27
CA PRO A 3 -6.68 -9.92 -28.49
C PRO A 3 -6.82 -9.35 -27.06
N PHE A 4 -5.70 -8.90 -26.49
CA PHE A 4 -5.64 -8.24 -25.19
C PHE A 4 -6.42 -6.91 -25.16
N ASP A 5 -6.30 -6.08 -26.20
CA ASP A 5 -7.02 -4.81 -26.31
C ASP A 5 -8.52 -5.00 -26.55
N ALA A 6 -8.95 -6.11 -27.18
CA ALA A 6 -10.36 -6.42 -27.35
C ALA A 6 -11.03 -6.86 -26.03
N LEU A 7 -10.30 -7.57 -25.17
CA LEU A 7 -10.78 -8.03 -23.87
C LEU A 7 -10.82 -6.90 -22.84
N TYR A 8 -9.85 -6.00 -22.89
CA TYR A 8 -9.61 -4.97 -21.88
C TYR A 8 -9.74 -3.55 -22.43
N GLY A 9 -10.42 -3.37 -23.57
CA GLY A 9 -10.58 -2.14 -24.36
C GLY A 9 -11.25 -0.95 -23.65
N ARG A 10 -11.37 -1.01 -22.32
CA ARG A 10 -11.65 0.10 -21.42
C ARG A 10 -10.74 -0.06 -20.20
N ARG A 11 -10.21 1.05 -19.63
CA ARG A 11 -9.40 1.03 -18.39
C ARG A 11 -10.01 0.06 -17.40
N CYS A 12 -9.35 -1.09 -17.20
CA CYS A 12 -9.87 -2.16 -16.39
C CYS A 12 -10.08 -1.66 -14.98
N ARG A 13 -11.34 -1.47 -14.60
CA ARG A 13 -11.70 -1.35 -13.18
C ARG A 13 -11.77 -2.77 -12.62
N THR A 14 -10.62 -3.40 -12.50
CA THR A 14 -10.48 -4.66 -11.77
C THR A 14 -10.96 -4.42 -10.33
N PRO A 15 -11.67 -5.35 -9.67
CA PRO A 15 -12.08 -5.20 -8.27
C PRO A 15 -10.92 -4.92 -7.31
N LEU A 16 -9.70 -5.31 -7.70
CA LEU A 16 -8.44 -4.95 -7.04
C LEU A 16 -8.24 -3.43 -6.91
N CYS A 17 -8.84 -2.62 -7.78
CA CYS A 17 -8.75 -1.16 -7.80
C CYS A 17 -9.82 -0.47 -6.92
N TRP A 18 -10.68 -1.23 -6.24
CA TRP A 18 -11.67 -0.66 -5.31
C TRP A 18 -11.20 -0.61 -3.85
N PHE A 19 -10.12 -1.31 -3.49
CA PHE A 19 -9.71 -1.41 -2.09
C PHE A 19 -8.96 -0.17 -1.57
N GLU A 20 -8.47 0.69 -2.47
CA GLU A 20 -7.54 1.76 -2.08
C GLU A 20 -8.18 3.14 -1.87
N THR A 21 -9.45 3.36 -2.25
CA THR A 21 -10.03 4.74 -2.24
C THR A 21 -11.15 4.95 -1.20
N GLY A 22 -11.44 3.98 -0.32
CA GLY A 22 -12.53 4.12 0.66
C GLY A 22 -12.21 3.69 2.10
N GLY A 23 -11.10 3.01 2.36
CA GLY A 23 -10.80 2.45 3.68
C GLY A 23 -10.32 3.47 4.72
N SER A 24 -9.76 4.61 4.29
CA SER A 24 -9.20 5.60 5.22
C SER A 24 -10.26 6.46 5.91
N VAL A 25 -11.45 6.58 5.33
CA VAL A 25 -12.54 7.41 5.89
C VAL A 25 -13.43 6.60 6.84
N MET A 26 -13.49 5.27 6.69
CA MET A 26 -14.34 4.39 7.52
C MET A 26 -13.63 3.89 8.79
N LEU A 27 -12.30 3.78 8.77
CA LEU A 27 -11.52 3.45 9.96
C LEU A 27 -11.40 4.72 10.80
N GLY A 28 -11.99 4.71 11.99
CA GLY A 28 -11.96 5.86 12.89
C GLY A 28 -10.55 6.40 13.13
N PRO A 29 -10.41 7.69 13.52
CA PRO A 29 -9.13 8.38 13.65
C PRO A 29 -8.13 7.65 14.56
N GLU A 30 -8.63 6.93 15.56
CA GLU A 30 -7.82 6.10 16.46
C GLU A 30 -7.09 4.96 15.72
N ILE A 31 -7.77 4.26 14.82
CA ILE A 31 -7.17 3.15 14.06
C ILE A 31 -6.13 3.69 13.07
N VAL A 32 -6.41 4.84 12.45
CA VAL A 32 -5.45 5.54 11.58
C VAL A 32 -4.19 5.95 12.36
N GLN A 33 -4.35 6.46 13.57
CA GLN A 33 -3.22 6.84 14.41
C GLN A 33 -2.39 5.63 14.85
N GLN A 34 -3.04 4.57 15.35
CA GLN A 34 -2.38 3.34 15.76
C GLN A 34 -1.63 2.67 14.60
N THR A 35 -2.23 2.62 13.40
CA THR A 35 -1.57 2.08 12.21
C THR A 35 -0.39 2.93 11.77
N THR A 36 -0.52 4.26 11.83
CA THR A 36 0.58 5.19 11.52
C THR A 36 1.77 5.02 12.46
N GLU A 37 1.53 4.85 13.76
CA GLU A 37 2.59 4.57 14.74
C GLU A 37 3.30 3.25 14.46
N LYS A 38 2.54 2.17 14.18
CA LYS A 38 3.11 0.88 13.79
C LYS A 38 3.95 0.98 12.52
N ILE A 39 3.50 1.74 11.51
CA ILE A 39 4.25 1.98 10.27
C ILE A 39 5.58 2.71 10.58
N LYS A 40 5.58 3.72 11.45
CA LYS A 40 6.80 4.43 11.87
C LYS A 40 7.79 3.47 12.52
N MET A 41 7.34 2.63 13.46
CA MET A 41 8.21 1.65 14.13
C MET A 41 8.84 0.65 13.15
N ILE A 42 8.07 0.14 12.19
CA ILE A 42 8.58 -0.79 11.16
C ILE A 42 9.64 -0.10 10.30
N ARG A 43 9.39 1.15 9.89
CA ARG A 43 10.34 1.92 9.08
C ARG A 43 11.67 2.18 9.80
N GLU A 44 11.63 2.48 11.10
CA GLU A 44 12.85 2.64 11.90
C GLU A 44 13.63 1.34 12.02
N LYS A 45 12.96 0.21 12.30
CA LYS A 45 13.60 -1.11 12.36
C LYS A 45 14.24 -1.50 11.03
N MET A 46 13.57 -1.25 9.91
CA MET A 46 14.13 -1.49 8.58
C MET A 46 15.38 -0.64 8.34
N ARG A 47 15.33 0.66 8.68
CA ARG A 47 16.50 1.54 8.56
C ARG A 47 17.67 1.07 9.43
N ALA A 48 17.42 0.70 10.68
CA ALA A 48 18.44 0.19 11.58
C ALA A 48 19.07 -1.12 11.06
N SER A 49 18.26 -2.03 10.54
CA SER A 49 18.75 -3.27 9.90
C SER A 49 19.58 -2.97 8.65
N GLN A 50 19.12 -2.05 7.80
CA GLN A 50 19.86 -1.64 6.61
C GLN A 50 21.19 -0.97 6.96
N SER A 51 21.22 -0.10 7.97
CA SER A 51 22.46 0.54 8.45
C SER A 51 23.45 -0.48 9.00
N ARG A 52 22.98 -1.48 9.76
CA ARG A 52 23.82 -2.59 10.24
C ARG A 52 24.40 -3.40 9.08
N GLN A 53 23.57 -3.74 8.09
CA GLN A 53 24.01 -4.50 6.93
C GLN A 53 25.03 -3.74 6.08
N LYS A 54 24.91 -2.41 5.97
CA LYS A 54 25.89 -1.56 5.27
C LYS A 54 27.21 -1.38 6.03
N SER A 55 27.23 -1.68 7.32
CA SER A 55 28.42 -1.59 8.16
C SER A 55 29.27 -2.87 8.12
N TYR A 56 28.75 -3.95 7.52
CA TYR A 56 29.45 -5.20 7.29
C TYR A 56 29.97 -5.23 5.85
#